data_AF-A0A8J8E4K1-F1
#
_entry.id   AF-A0A8J8E4K1-F1
#
_cell.length_a   1.000
_cell.length_b   1.000
_cell.length_c   1.000
_cell.angle_alpha   90.00
_cell.angle_beta   90.00
_cell.angle_gamma   90.00
#
_symmetry.space_group_name_H-M   'P 1'
#
loop_
_entity.id
_entity.type
_entity.pdbx_description
1 polymer ?
#
loop_
_entity_poly.entity_id
_entity_poly.type
_entity_poly.pdbx_seq_one_letter_code
_entity_poly.pdbx_strand_id
1 'polypeptide(L)'
;MKAVIKGLLVIAVILALVLPLASSNPDGLEATMEKVGLEEKPVYHAPLDYGETWGQSVAMGLLGITLAFATCYGLAKLAKGG
;
A
#
# COMPACT_ATOMS: atom_id res chain seq x y z
N MET A 1 -2.46 15.03 20.81
CA MET A 1 -1.77 13.74 20.54
C MET A 1 -2.62 12.51 20.88
N LYS A 2 -3.14 12.34 22.10
CA LYS A 2 -3.94 11.15 22.48
C LYS A 2 -5.17 10.89 21.58
N ALA A 3 -5.90 11.94 21.19
CA ALA A 3 -7.06 11.82 20.30
C ALA A 3 -6.67 11.36 18.88
N VAL A 4 -5.54 11.86 18.35
CA VAL A 4 -5.02 11.47 17.03
C VAL A 4 -4.61 10.01 17.01
N ILE A 5 -3.87 9.56 18.02
CA ILE A 5 -3.46 8.14 18.16
C ILE A 5 -4.69 7.24 18.26
N LYS A 6 -5.68 7.63 19.08
CA LYS A 6 -6.94 6.87 19.21
C LYS A 6 -7.70 6.80 17.88
N GLY A 7 -7.75 7.90 17.11
CA GLY A 7 -8.35 7.91 15.78
C GLY A 7 -7.64 7.00 14.79
N LEU A 8 -6.30 7.02 14.76
CA LEU A 8 -5.51 6.14 13.91
C LEU A 8 -5.69 4.66 14.26
N LEU A 9 -5.79 4.33 15.54
CA LEU A 9 -6.08 2.96 15.98
C LEU A 9 -7.46 2.48 15.53
N VAL A 10 -8.49 3.34 15.63
CA VAL A 10 -9.83 3.01 15.13
C VAL A 10 -9.81 2.78 13.63
N ILE A 11 -9.14 3.63 12.86
CA ILE A 11 -8.99 3.46 11.41
C ILE A 11 -8.28 2.15 11.09
N ALA A 12 -7.17 1.83 11.78
CA ALA A 12 -6.42 0.61 11.57
C ALA A 12 -7.27 -0.65 11.83
N VAL A 13 -8.09 -0.65 12.89
CA VAL A 13 -9.03 -1.75 13.19
C VAL A 13 -10.08 -1.89 12.10
N ILE A 14 -10.68 -0.78 11.65
CA ILE A 14 -11.67 -0.81 10.55
C ILE A 14 -11.03 -1.36 9.27
N LEU A 15 -9.83 -0.89 8.91
CA LEU A 15 -9.11 -1.38 7.74
C LEU A 15 -8.81 -2.88 7.84
N ALA A 16 -8.35 -3.36 8.99
CA ALA A 16 -8.07 -4.79 9.18
C ALA A 16 -9.32 -5.67 8.95
N LEU A 17 -10.51 -5.18 9.28
CA LEU A 17 -11.77 -5.89 9.05
C LEU A 17 -12.24 -5.81 7.59
N VAL A 18 -11.97 -4.70 6.89
CA VAL A 18 -12.46 -4.46 5.53
C VAL A 18 -11.51 -4.98 4.45
N LEU A 19 -10.20 -5.02 4.71
CA LEU A 19 -9.18 -5.47 3.75
C LEU A 19 -9.44 -6.89 3.18
N PRO A 20 -9.89 -7.89 3.95
CA PRO A 20 -10.24 -9.20 3.39
C PRO A 20 -11.34 -9.13 2.32
N LEU A 21 -12.30 -8.20 2.46
CA LEU A 21 -13.37 -8.00 1.49
C LEU A 21 -12.86 -7.34 0.20
N ALA A 22 -11.84 -6.50 0.30
CA ALA A 22 -11.20 -5.89 -0.87
C ALA A 22 -10.44 -6.93 -1.72
N SER A 23 -9.86 -7.96 -1.08
CA SER A 23 -9.12 -9.01 -1.80
C SER A 23 -10.02 -10.03 -2.52
N SER A 24 -11.30 -10.11 -2.15
CA SER A 24 -12.23 -11.14 -2.70
C SER A 24 -12.95 -10.67 -3.97
N ASN A 25 -12.78 -9.41 -4.37
CA ASN A 25 -13.37 -8.84 -5.56
C ASN A 25 -12.23 -8.53 -6.54
N PRO A 26 -12.27 -9.07 -7.78
CA PRO A 26 -11.24 -8.82 -8.77
C PRO A 26 -11.16 -7.32 -9.03
N ASP A 27 -9.95 -6.82 -9.25
CA ASP A 27 -9.79 -5.42 -9.60
C ASP A 27 -10.39 -5.12 -10.98
N GLY A 28 -10.50 -3.85 -11.34
CA GLY A 28 -11.12 -3.46 -12.61
C GLY A 28 -10.37 -4.00 -13.84
N LEU A 29 -9.06 -4.22 -13.73
CA LEU A 29 -8.22 -4.74 -14.81
C LEU A 29 -8.40 -6.26 -14.91
N GLU A 30 -8.23 -6.98 -13.81
CA GLU A 30 -8.41 -8.43 -13.69
C GLU A 30 -9.80 -8.84 -14.19
N ALA A 31 -10.85 -8.16 -13.73
CA ALA A 31 -12.23 -8.42 -14.16
C ALA A 31 -12.46 -8.13 -15.66
N THR A 32 -11.72 -7.19 -16.24
CA THR A 32 -11.81 -6.90 -17.68
C THR A 32 -11.09 -7.97 -18.48
N MET A 33 -9.90 -8.38 -18.03
CA MET A 33 -9.09 -9.40 -18.69
C MET A 33 -9.77 -10.77 -18.66
N GLU A 34 -10.38 -11.15 -17.54
CA GLU A 34 -11.18 -12.36 -17.43
C GLU A 34 -12.34 -12.37 -18.45
N LYS A 35 -13.05 -11.25 -18.60
CA LYS A 35 -14.16 -11.12 -19.57
C LYS A 35 -13.73 -11.31 -21.02
N VAL A 36 -12.49 -10.96 -21.37
CA VAL A 36 -11.96 -11.10 -22.73
C VAL A 36 -11.07 -12.34 -22.89
N GLY A 37 -10.97 -13.20 -21.87
CA GLY A 37 -10.18 -14.43 -21.90
C GLY A 37 -8.67 -14.20 -21.92
N LEU A 38 -8.20 -13.11 -21.33
CA LEU A 38 -6.78 -12.76 -21.21
C LEU A 38 -6.27 -13.03 -19.80
N GLU A 39 -5.01 -13.45 -19.69
CA GLU A 39 -4.30 -13.63 -18.42
C GLU A 39 -3.36 -12.46 -18.14
N GLU A 40 -3.27 -12.03 -16.89
CA GLU A 40 -2.28 -11.05 -16.46
C GLU A 40 -0.87 -11.65 -16.51
N LYS A 41 -0.03 -11.06 -17.36
CA LYS A 41 1.40 -11.38 -17.45
C LYS A 41 2.19 -10.08 -17.35
N PRO A 42 2.68 -9.71 -16.15
CA PRO A 42 3.49 -8.51 -16.01
C PRO A 42 4.77 -8.67 -16.83
N VAL A 43 4.98 -7.76 -17.78
CA VAL A 43 6.21 -7.71 -18.59
C VAL A 43 7.39 -7.16 -17.77
N TYR A 44 7.08 -6.39 -16.72
CA TYR A 44 8.05 -5.78 -15.83
C TYR A 44 7.58 -5.87 -14.39
N HIS A 45 8.45 -6.34 -13.51
CA HIS A 45 8.22 -6.31 -12.06
C HIS A 45 8.87 -5.06 -11.48
N ALA A 46 8.09 -4.31 -10.70
CA ALA A 46 8.62 -3.15 -10.00
C ALA A 46 9.73 -3.59 -9.01
N PRO A 47 10.83 -2.83 -8.87
CA PRO A 47 11.91 -3.18 -7.97
C PRO A 47 11.50 -3.14 -6.47
N LEU A 48 10.36 -2.52 -6.17
CA LEU A 48 9.76 -2.43 -4.84
C LEU A 48 8.39 -3.10 -4.80
N ASP A 49 8.28 -4.28 -5.41
CA ASP A 49 7.07 -5.11 -5.35
C ASP A 49 6.78 -5.57 -3.90
N TYR A 50 5.52 -5.84 -3.59
CA TYR A 50 5.07 -6.26 -2.25
C TYR A 50 5.56 -7.67 -1.85
N GLY A 51 6.18 -8.41 -2.78
CA GLY A 51 6.66 -9.76 -2.57
C GLY A 51 5.54 -10.80 -2.50
N GLU A 52 5.92 -12.06 -2.43
CA GLU A 52 4.99 -13.21 -2.56
C GLU A 52 4.44 -13.68 -1.21
N THR A 53 5.11 -13.33 -0.11
CA THR A 53 4.72 -13.77 1.23
C THR A 53 4.18 -12.62 2.07
N TRP A 54 3.27 -12.94 2.99
CA TRP A 54 2.71 -11.95 3.92
C TRP A 54 3.80 -11.17 4.68
N GLY A 55 4.86 -11.86 5.12
CA GLY A 55 5.98 -11.22 5.80
C GLY A 55 6.74 -10.22 4.92
N GLN A 56 6.94 -10.55 3.63
CA GLN A 56 7.52 -9.62 2.66
C GLN A 56 6.59 -8.43 2.43
N SER A 57 5.29 -8.63 2.27
CA SER A 57 4.33 -7.54 2.04
C SER A 57 4.27 -6.56 3.21
N VAL A 58 4.32 -7.06 4.44
CA VAL A 58 4.42 -6.21 5.64
C VAL A 58 5.75 -5.43 5.64
N ALA A 59 6.87 -6.08 5.37
CA ALA A 59 8.19 -5.43 5.34
C ALA A 59 8.26 -4.34 4.25
N MET A 60 7.75 -4.63 3.04
CA MET A 60 7.70 -3.70 1.93
C MET A 60 6.74 -2.54 2.19
N GLY A 61 5.60 -2.79 2.85
CA GLY A 61 4.70 -1.74 3.32
C GLY A 61 5.38 -0.78 4.31
N LEU A 62 6.10 -1.31 5.30
CA LEU A 62 6.87 -0.50 6.26
C LEU A 62 7.99 0.30 5.58
N LEU A 63 8.70 -0.31 4.63
CA LEU A 63 9.71 0.35 3.83
C LEU A 63 9.10 1.51 3.01
N GLY A 64 7.99 1.26 2.32
CA GLY A 64 7.27 2.27 1.53
C GLY A 64 6.82 3.46 2.36
N ILE A 65 6.22 3.23 3.54
CA ILE A 65 5.85 4.30 4.47
C ILE A 65 7.08 5.11 4.92
N THR A 66 8.17 4.42 5.25
CA THR A 66 9.41 5.05 5.70
C THR A 66 10.01 5.94 4.61
N LEU A 67 10.07 5.44 3.38
CA LEU A 67 10.57 6.19 2.23
C LEU A 67 9.68 7.41 1.93
N ALA A 68 8.36 7.22 1.87
CA ALA A 68 7.42 8.32 1.64
C ALA A 68 7.55 9.41 2.71
N PHE A 69 7.64 9.03 3.99
CA PHE A 69 7.87 9.98 5.07
C PHE A 69 9.22 10.69 4.93
N ALA A 70 10.31 9.95 4.73
CA ALA A 70 11.65 10.50 4.60
C ALA A 70 11.75 11.49 3.43
N THR A 71 11.15 11.16 2.28
CA THR A 71 11.11 12.04 1.11
C THR A 71 10.30 13.30 1.40
N CYS A 72 9.07 13.17 1.89
CA CYS A 72 8.21 14.33 2.19
C CYS A 72 8.84 15.23 3.26
N TYR A 73 9.36 14.64 4.34
CA TYR A 73 10.03 15.37 5.41
C TYR A 73 11.32 16.04 4.91
N GLY A 74 12.14 15.33 4.13
CA GLY A 74 13.37 15.86 3.54
C GLY A 74 13.09 17.06 2.63
N LEU A 75 12.11 16.93 1.73
CA LEU A 75 11.66 18.02 0.87
C LEU A 75 11.11 19.20 1.67
N ALA A 76 10.28 18.94 2.69
CA ALA A 76 9.75 19.99 3.55
C ALA A 76 10.87 20.73 4.31
N LYS A 77 11.90 20.02 4.77
CA LYS A 77 13.05 20.60 5.44
C LYS A 77 13.88 21.48 4.49
N LEU A 78 14.12 21.02 3.27
CA LEU A 78 14.80 21.81 2.23
C LEU A 78 13.99 23.07 1.86
N ALA A 79 12.67 22.93 1.70
CA ALA A 79 11.77 24.03 1.34
C ALA A 79 11.64 25.10 2.43
N LYS A 80 11.78 24.72 3.71
CA LYS A 80 11.70 25.65 4.84
C LYS A 80 12.96 26.51 5.03
N GLY A 81 14.01 26.26 4.24
CA GLY A 81 15.37 26.71 4.51
C GLY A 81 15.93 25.91 5.69
N GLY A 82 17.04 25.20 5.47
CA GLY A 82 17.73 24.48 6.53
C GLY A 82 18.08 25.36 7.72
#